data_AF-A0A0A0B5T5-F1
#
_entry.id   AF-A0A0A0B5T5-F1
#
_cell.length_a   1.000
_cell.length_b   1.000
_cell.length_c   1.000
_cell.angle_alpha   90.00
_cell.angle_beta   90.00
_cell.angle_gamma   90.00
#
_symmetry.space_group_name_H-M   'P 1'
#
loop_
_entity.id
_entity.type
_entity.pdbx_description
1 polymer ?
#
loop_
_entity_poly.entity_id
_entity_poly.type
_entity_poly.pdbx_seq_one_letter_code
_entity_poly.pdbx_strand_id
1 'polypeptide(L)'
;MGKVRRLLQEGRLAAVRRGDPRVLSVPEAFLVPSHLANPSAPSREATGPDAPEWTVLAALQGTFTLLSDAGFDDEEAVAWLFTHDDLLGATPIEALRTGHKTAVRRQAQALL
;
A
#
# COMPACT_ATOMS: atom_id res chain seq x y z
N MET A 1 19.94 -10.20 -1.31
CA MET A 1 19.10 -9.07 -1.78
C MET A 1 18.37 -8.47 -0.58
N GLY A 2 18.33 -7.15 -0.43
CA GLY A 2 17.65 -6.49 0.70
C GLY A 2 16.13 -6.65 0.65
N LYS A 3 15.47 -6.75 1.83
CA LYS A 3 14.01 -6.95 1.99
C LYS A 3 13.17 -6.00 1.13
N VAL A 4 13.49 -4.70 1.15
CA VAL A 4 12.77 -3.66 0.39
C VAL A 4 12.84 -3.92 -1.11
N ARG A 5 14.03 -4.22 -1.63
CA ARG A 5 14.24 -4.44 -3.07
C ARG A 5 13.45 -5.65 -3.57
N ARG A 6 13.35 -6.70 -2.75
CA ARG A 6 12.50 -7.86 -3.01
C ARG A 6 11.02 -7.48 -3.04
N LEU A 7 10.55 -6.68 -2.08
CA LEU A 7 9.14 -6.25 -2.01
C LEU A 7 8.72 -5.41 -3.23
N LEU A 8 9.61 -4.55 -3.72
CA LEU A 8 9.39 -3.79 -4.97
C LEU A 8 9.27 -4.75 -6.16
N GLN A 9 10.18 -5.71 -6.28
CA GLN A 9 10.18 -6.67 -7.38
C GLN A 9 8.96 -7.61 -7.39
N GLU A 10 8.40 -7.91 -6.21
CA GLU A 10 7.18 -8.72 -6.06
C GLU A 10 5.89 -7.89 -6.26
N GLY A 11 5.97 -6.59 -6.56
CA GLY A 11 4.80 -5.70 -6.68
C GLY A 11 4.03 -5.54 -5.37
N ARG A 12 4.66 -5.85 -4.23
CA ARG A 12 4.07 -5.71 -2.89
C ARG A 12 4.24 -4.32 -2.34
N LEU A 13 5.13 -3.53 -2.94
CA LEU A 13 5.49 -2.18 -2.52
C LEU A 13 5.76 -1.35 -3.78
N ALA A 14 5.38 -0.08 -3.76
CA ALA A 14 5.78 0.90 -4.77
C ALA A 14 6.72 1.94 -4.14
N ALA A 15 7.55 2.57 -4.96
CA ALA A 15 8.46 3.62 -4.51
C ALA A 15 8.54 4.76 -5.54
N VAL A 16 8.65 5.99 -5.04
CA VAL A 16 8.76 7.20 -5.85
C VAL A 16 10.11 7.86 -5.68
N ARG A 17 10.60 8.55 -6.71
CA ARG A 17 11.84 9.33 -6.60
C ARG A 17 11.54 10.72 -6.05
N ARG A 18 12.04 11.03 -4.86
CA ARG A 18 11.77 12.29 -4.15
C ARG A 18 13.06 13.00 -3.73
N GLY A 19 12.99 14.32 -3.62
CA GLY A 19 14.06 15.18 -3.09
C GLY A 19 15.01 15.75 -4.14
N ASP A 20 15.97 16.54 -3.68
CA ASP A 20 17.14 16.99 -4.43
C ASP A 20 18.41 16.64 -3.63
N PRO A 21 19.15 15.58 -4.01
CA PRO A 21 19.00 14.75 -5.22
C PRO A 21 17.78 13.81 -5.18
N ARG A 22 17.30 13.39 -6.35
CA ARG A 22 16.15 12.47 -6.50
C ARG A 22 16.50 11.03 -6.06
N VAL A 23 16.13 10.67 -4.84
CA VAL A 23 16.38 9.33 -4.26
C VAL A 23 15.09 8.51 -4.22
N LEU A 24 15.21 7.20 -4.48
CA LEU A 24 14.10 6.25 -4.39
C LEU A 24 13.62 6.17 -2.93
N SER A 25 12.34 6.48 -2.71
CA SER A 25 11.72 6.57 -1.39
C SER A 25 10.41 5.79 -1.36
N VAL A 26 10.14 5.11 -0.25
CA VAL A 26 8.90 4.39 -0.01
C VAL A 26 8.01 5.23 0.91
N PRO A 27 6.72 5.44 0.58
CA PRO A 27 5.79 6.09 1.50
C PRO A 27 5.64 5.31 2.82
N GLU A 28 5.82 5.98 3.95
CA GLU A 28 5.69 5.38 5.28
C GLU A 28 4.31 4.74 5.49
N ALA A 29 3.26 5.35 4.93
CA ALA A 29 1.89 4.85 5.04
C ALA A 29 1.69 3.44 4.46
N PHE A 30 2.64 2.91 3.67
CA PHE A 30 2.63 1.53 3.20
C PHE A 30 3.04 0.51 4.25
N LEU A 31 3.70 0.98 5.31
CA LEU A 31 4.13 0.17 6.43
C LEU A 31 3.12 0.28 7.58
N VAL A 32 2.86 -0.85 8.21
CA VAL A 32 1.94 -1.00 9.34
C VAL A 32 2.59 -1.89 10.39
N PRO A 33 2.21 -1.76 11.67
CA PRO A 33 2.54 -2.75 12.68
C PRO A 33 2.17 -4.15 12.19
N SER A 34 2.99 -5.16 12.46
CA SER A 34 2.80 -6.50 11.87
C SER A 34 1.45 -7.14 12.19
N HIS A 35 0.91 -6.90 13.40
CA HIS A 35 -0.42 -7.35 13.79
C HIS A 35 -1.56 -6.69 12.99
N LEU A 36 -1.28 -5.59 12.28
CA LEU A 36 -2.20 -4.86 11.40
C LEU A 36 -1.88 -5.05 9.92
N ALA A 37 -1.13 -6.09 9.53
CA ALA A 37 -0.88 -6.42 8.11
C ALA A 37 -2.19 -6.41 7.29
N ASN A 38 -3.27 -6.92 7.88
CA ASN A 38 -4.63 -6.80 7.40
C ASN A 38 -5.49 -6.10 8.47
N PRO A 39 -5.69 -4.76 8.39
CA PRO A 39 -6.42 -4.02 9.42
C PRO A 39 -7.87 -4.48 9.62
N SER A 40 -8.49 -5.12 8.61
CA SER A 40 -9.85 -5.66 8.75
C SER A 40 -9.91 -6.99 9.51
N ALA A 41 -8.77 -7.63 9.77
CA ALA A 41 -8.65 -8.84 10.56
C ALA A 41 -7.27 -8.87 11.26
N PRO A 42 -7.07 -8.08 12.34
CA PRO A 42 -5.82 -8.00 13.06
C PRO A 42 -5.38 -9.37 13.60
N SER A 43 -4.09 -9.67 13.53
CA SER A 43 -3.54 -10.98 13.90
C SER A 43 -2.72 -10.89 15.19
N ARG A 44 -3.12 -11.63 16.23
CA ARG A 44 -2.44 -11.62 17.54
C ARG A 44 -1.07 -12.30 17.50
N GLU A 45 -0.91 -13.30 16.65
CA GLU A 45 0.31 -14.11 16.50
C GLU A 45 1.51 -13.29 15.98
N ALA A 46 1.23 -12.17 15.32
CA ALA A 46 2.25 -11.27 14.77
C ALA A 46 2.87 -10.30 15.81
N THR A 47 2.68 -10.55 17.11
CA THR A 47 3.21 -9.73 18.23
C THR A 47 4.22 -10.49 19.10
N GLY A 48 4.79 -11.58 18.60
CA GLY A 48 5.83 -12.34 19.32
C GLY A 48 7.15 -11.57 19.45
N PRO A 49 8.04 -11.97 20.38
CA PRO A 49 9.35 -11.33 20.57
C PRO A 49 10.24 -11.38 19.32
N ASP A 50 10.06 -12.40 18.48
CA ASP A 50 10.77 -12.57 17.21
C ASP A 50 9.97 -12.06 15.99
N ALA A 51 8.73 -11.59 16.20
CA ALA A 51 7.94 -11.07 15.11
C ALA A 51 8.50 -9.70 14.68
N PRO A 52 8.56 -9.41 13.37
CA PRO A 52 8.98 -8.10 12.92
C PRO A 52 8.01 -7.05 13.46
N GLU A 53 8.52 -5.89 13.87
CA GLU A 53 7.68 -4.79 14.36
C GLU A 53 6.71 -4.28 13.28
N TRP A 54 7.16 -4.23 12.04
CA TRP A 54 6.41 -3.71 10.90
C TRP A 54 6.39 -4.67 9.70
N THR A 55 5.36 -4.52 8.90
CA THR A 55 5.19 -5.19 7.62
C THR A 55 4.51 -4.27 6.61
N VAL A 56 4.38 -4.72 5.36
CA VAL A 56 3.65 -3.98 4.33
C VAL A 56 2.16 -4.26 4.46
N LEU A 57 1.34 -3.21 4.30
CA LEU A 57 -0.12 -3.32 4.27
C LEU A 57 -0.56 -4.28 3.17
N ALA A 58 -1.13 -5.42 3.55
CA ALA A 58 -1.36 -6.55 2.65
C ALA A 58 -2.27 -6.21 1.47
N ALA A 59 -3.20 -5.25 1.65
CA ALA A 59 -4.12 -4.83 0.60
C ALA A 59 -3.42 -4.12 -0.58
N LEU A 60 -2.23 -3.55 -0.38
CA LEU A 60 -1.52 -2.78 -1.41
C LEU A 60 -1.21 -3.60 -2.65
N GLN A 61 -0.76 -4.85 -2.49
CA GLN A 61 -0.41 -5.70 -3.63
C GLN A 61 -1.59 -5.85 -4.60
N GLY A 62 -2.79 -6.14 -4.08
CA GLY A 62 -3.99 -6.28 -4.90
C GLY A 62 -4.44 -4.96 -5.52
N THR A 63 -4.25 -3.84 -4.83
CA THR A 63 -4.52 -2.51 -5.37
C THR A 63 -3.54 -2.15 -6.50
N PHE A 64 -2.25 -2.40 -6.32
CA PHE A 64 -1.23 -2.16 -7.35
C PHE A 64 -1.45 -3.02 -8.59
N THR A 65 -1.87 -4.28 -8.43
CA THR A 65 -2.26 -5.11 -9.58
C THR A 65 -3.40 -4.45 -10.38
N LEU A 66 -4.46 -3.99 -9.72
CA LEU A 66 -5.59 -3.36 -10.41
C LEU A 66 -5.21 -2.04 -11.09
N LEU A 67 -4.38 -1.21 -10.44
CA LEU A 67 -3.92 0.04 -11.03
C LEU A 67 -2.98 -0.21 -12.21
N SER A 68 -2.10 -1.21 -12.10
CA SER A 68 -1.24 -1.63 -13.22
C SER A 68 -2.06 -2.17 -14.39
N ASP A 69 -3.13 -2.93 -14.13
CA ASP A 69 -4.05 -3.42 -15.16
C ASP A 69 -4.78 -2.23 -15.85
N ALA A 70 -5.02 -1.13 -15.13
CA ALA A 70 -5.53 0.14 -15.66
C ALA A 70 -4.46 1.03 -16.33
N GLY A 71 -3.20 0.58 -16.39
CA GLY A 71 -2.10 1.26 -17.06
C GLY A 71 -1.30 2.27 -16.23
N PHE A 72 -1.51 2.32 -14.91
CA PHE A 72 -0.79 3.23 -14.02
C PHE A 72 0.63 2.73 -13.76
N ASP A 73 1.60 3.65 -13.74
CA ASP A 73 2.94 3.38 -13.21
C ASP A 73 3.02 3.53 -11.67
N ASP A 74 4.18 3.25 -11.08
CA ASP A 74 4.40 3.36 -9.62
C ASP A 74 4.14 4.78 -9.08
N GLU A 75 4.49 5.83 -9.85
CA GLU A 75 4.34 7.22 -9.43
C GLU A 75 2.88 7.67 -9.49
N GLU A 76 2.17 7.28 -10.55
CA GLU A 76 0.74 7.48 -10.72
C GLU A 76 -0.07 6.69 -9.70
N ALA A 77 0.29 5.43 -9.43
CA ALA A 77 -0.37 4.60 -8.44
C ALA A 77 -0.20 5.17 -7.02
N VAL A 78 1.00 5.66 -6.70
CA VAL A 78 1.23 6.37 -5.44
C VAL A 78 0.43 7.66 -5.42
N ALA A 79 0.44 8.48 -6.47
CA ALA A 79 -0.37 9.70 -6.52
C ALA A 79 -1.87 9.42 -6.30
N TRP A 80 -2.42 8.40 -6.97
CA TRP A 80 -3.80 7.96 -6.79
C TRP A 80 -4.11 7.55 -5.35
N LEU A 81 -3.23 6.75 -4.72
CA LEU A 81 -3.39 6.30 -3.33
C LEU A 81 -3.46 7.44 -2.31
N PHE A 82 -2.82 8.58 -2.59
CA PHE A 82 -2.76 9.75 -1.72
C PHE A 82 -3.67 10.91 -2.18
N THR A 83 -4.47 10.71 -3.23
CA THR A 83 -5.46 11.70 -3.70
C THR A 83 -6.79 11.45 -3.01
N HIS A 84 -7.48 12.52 -2.59
CA HIS A 84 -8.78 12.40 -1.95
C HIS A 84 -9.81 11.82 -2.93
N ASP A 85 -10.64 10.90 -2.45
CA ASP A 85 -11.74 10.30 -3.19
C ASP A 85 -13.06 10.61 -2.46
N ASP A 86 -13.94 11.36 -3.12
CA ASP A 86 -15.21 11.81 -2.54
C ASP A 86 -16.16 10.64 -2.18
N LEU A 87 -16.06 9.51 -2.89
CA LEU A 87 -16.87 8.33 -2.63
C LEU A 87 -16.33 7.51 -1.45
N LEU A 88 -15.03 7.63 -1.14
CA LEU A 88 -14.43 7.09 0.08
C LEU A 88 -14.52 8.06 1.26
N GLY A 89 -14.65 9.36 0.99
CA GLY A 89 -14.56 10.44 1.99
C GLY A 89 -13.16 10.57 2.61
N ALA A 90 -12.15 9.96 1.98
CA ALA A 90 -10.77 9.88 2.44
C ALA A 90 -9.85 9.58 1.24
N THR A 91 -8.54 9.58 1.46
CA THR A 91 -7.62 9.01 0.46
C THR A 91 -7.73 7.48 0.45
N PRO A 92 -7.49 6.81 -0.69
CA PRO A 92 -7.47 5.35 -0.74
C PRO A 92 -6.51 4.71 0.28
N ILE A 93 -5.33 5.30 0.54
CA ILE A 93 -4.39 4.77 1.51
C ILE A 93 -4.93 4.83 2.96
N GLU A 94 -5.62 5.90 3.33
CA GLU A 94 -6.28 6.01 4.64
C GLU A 94 -7.40 4.96 4.78
N ALA A 95 -8.20 4.79 3.73
CA ALA A 95 -9.24 3.77 3.69
C ALA A 95 -8.65 2.35 3.83
N LEU A 96 -7.54 2.04 3.15
CA LEU A 96 -6.85 0.74 3.30
C LEU A 96 -6.32 0.53 4.72
N ARG A 97 -5.69 1.55 5.32
CA ARG A 97 -5.12 1.47 6.68
C ARG A 97 -6.19 1.30 7.76
N THR A 98 -7.41 1.74 7.49
CA THR A 98 -8.58 1.57 8.36
C THR A 98 -9.41 0.31 8.04
N GLY A 99 -8.95 -0.53 7.10
CA GLY A 99 -9.56 -1.83 6.79
C GLY A 99 -10.64 -1.82 5.70
N HIS A 100 -10.87 -0.69 5.03
CA HIS A 100 -11.91 -0.50 4.01
C HIS A 100 -11.48 -0.96 2.60
N LYS A 101 -10.75 -2.08 2.49
CA LYS A 101 -10.18 -2.58 1.23
C LYS A 101 -11.21 -2.83 0.12
N THR A 102 -12.43 -3.27 0.48
CA THR A 102 -13.50 -3.54 -0.49
C THR A 102 -13.97 -2.26 -1.17
N ALA A 103 -14.05 -1.15 -0.44
CA ALA A 103 -14.41 0.14 -1.01
C ALA A 103 -13.32 0.65 -1.95
N VAL A 104 -12.05 0.55 -1.55
CA VAL A 104 -10.90 0.93 -2.39
C VAL A 104 -10.83 0.07 -3.66
N ARG A 105 -11.05 -1.24 -3.56
CA ARG A 105 -11.07 -2.14 -4.71
C ARG A 105 -12.14 -1.75 -5.73
N ARG A 106 -13.33 -1.35 -5.25
CA ARG A 106 -14.41 -0.88 -6.13
C ARG A 106 -14.01 0.39 -6.88
N GLN A 107 -13.31 1.33 -6.24
CA GLN A 107 -12.82 2.53 -6.92
C GLN A 107 -11.74 2.21 -7.95
N ALA A 108 -10.77 1.36 -7.59
CA ALA A 108 -9.74 0.92 -8.53
C ALA A 108 -10.34 0.18 -9.75
N GLN A 109 -11.37 -0.64 -9.55
CA GLN A 109 -12.05 -1.35 -10.63
C GLN A 109 -12.83 -0.43 -11.58
N ALA A 110 -13.21 0.77 -11.16
CA ALA A 110 -13.88 1.74 -12.03
C ALA A 110 -12.91 2.40 -13.04
N LEU A 111 -11.61 2.13 -12.92
CA LEU A 111 -10.55 2.63 -13.82
C LEU A 111 -10.19 1.65 -14.94
N LEU A 112 -10.74 0.42 -14.91
CA LEU A 112 -10.54 -0.64 -15.90
C LEU A 112 -11.55 -0.53 -17.04
#